data_AF-A0A1G0GJS7-F1
#
_entry.id   AF-A0A1G0GJS7-F1
#
_cell.length_a   1.000
_cell.length_b   1.000
_cell.length_c   1.000
_cell.angle_alpha   90.00
_cell.angle_beta   90.00
_cell.angle_gamma   90.00
#
_symmetry.space_group_name_H-M   'P 1'
#
loop_
_entity.id
_entity.type
_entity.pdbx_description
1 polymer ?
#
loop_
_entity_poly.entity_id
_entity_poly.type
_entity_poly.pdbx_seq_one_letter_code
_entity_poly.pdbx_strand_id
1 'polypeptide(L)'
;MNLQVIKSVDGKDEYVLLPSGIYNALREEINRRMQKNKSKTDYVPFDPADYIDNPIALARIKAGITQEELAKRMNMTQAYISKIEAQDKVTAKMLQKVKSALEKK
;
A
#
# COMPACT_ATOMS: atom_id res chain seq x y z
N MET A 1 33.80 -23.60 12.67
CA MET A 1 32.63 -23.24 13.49
C MET A 1 31.44 -23.99 12.90
N ASN A 2 30.80 -24.90 13.65
CA ASN A 2 29.67 -25.68 13.15
C ASN A 2 28.39 -24.88 13.37
N LEU A 3 27.80 -24.36 12.29
CA LEU A 3 26.57 -23.58 12.35
C LEU A 3 25.39 -24.53 12.28
N GLN A 4 24.53 -24.48 13.30
CA GLN A 4 23.31 -25.27 13.28
C GLN A 4 22.28 -24.58 12.39
N VAL A 5 21.88 -25.30 11.33
CA VAL A 5 20.91 -24.82 10.34
C VAL A 5 19.58 -25.52 10.57
N ILE A 6 18.51 -24.75 10.62
CA ILE A 6 17.13 -25.22 10.67
C ILE A 6 16.58 -25.14 9.26
N LYS A 7 16.07 -26.27 8.78
CA LYS A 7 15.50 -26.40 7.44
C LYS A 7 14.00 -26.09 7.47
N SER A 8 13.53 -25.49 6.38
CA SER A 8 12.12 -25.32 6.09
C SER A 8 11.43 -26.66 5.86
N VAL A 9 10.10 -26.64 5.79
CA VAL A 9 9.26 -27.80 5.47
C VAL A 9 9.62 -28.39 4.09
N ASP A 10 10.09 -27.54 3.18
CA ASP A 10 10.57 -27.92 1.84
C ASP A 10 12.05 -28.39 1.83
N GLY A 11 12.68 -28.54 2.99
CA GLY A 11 14.05 -29.03 3.12
C GLY A 11 15.16 -28.03 2.77
N LYS A 12 14.80 -26.77 2.48
CA LYS A 12 15.74 -25.66 2.23
C LYS A 12 16.24 -25.07 3.53
N ASP A 13 17.49 -24.62 3.55
CA ASP A 13 18.07 -23.94 4.72
C ASP A 13 17.36 -22.59 4.93
N GLU A 14 16.69 -22.43 6.07
CA GLU A 14 15.84 -21.26 6.35
C GLU A 14 16.39 -20.39 7.48
N TYR A 15 16.88 -21.01 8.56
CA TYR A 15 17.41 -20.29 9.71
C TYR A 15 18.75 -20.87 10.18
N VAL A 16 19.57 -20.03 10.82
CA VAL A 16 20.84 -20.44 11.43
C VAL A 16 20.89 -19.95 12.87
N LEU A 17 21.31 -20.82 13.78
CA LEU A 17 21.53 -20.46 15.18
C LEU A 17 22.90 -19.79 15.35
N LEU A 18 22.90 -18.60 15.91
CA LEU A 18 24.10 -17.81 16.20
C LEU A 18 24.15 -17.48 17.69
N PRO A 19 25.30 -17.68 18.36
CA PRO A 19 25.53 -17.11 19.69
C PRO A 19 25.30 -15.59 19.67
N SER A 20 24.63 -15.07 20.70
CA SER A 20 24.18 -13.67 20.74
C SER A 20 25.31 -12.65 20.54
N GLY A 21 26.49 -12.90 21.11
CA GLY A 21 27.67 -12.04 20.92
C GLY A 21 28.15 -11.96 19.47
N ILE A 22 28.08 -13.08 18.75
CA ILE A 22 28.48 -13.17 17.34
C ILE A 22 27.43 -12.47 16.46
N TYR A 23 26.15 -12.70 16.75
CA TYR A 23 25.07 -11.98 16.08
C TYR A 23 25.22 -10.47 16.25
N ASN A 24 25.42 -9.98 17.47
CA ASN A 24 25.56 -8.54 17.74
C ASN A 24 26.75 -7.93 17.02
N ALA A 25 27.88 -8.64 16.93
CA ALA A 25 29.07 -8.17 16.22
C ALA A 25 28.85 -8.10 14.69
N LEU A 26 28.09 -9.04 14.12
CA LEU A 26 27.86 -9.15 12.68
C LEU A 26 26.57 -8.48 12.19
N ARG A 27 25.67 -8.07 13.11
CA ARG A 27 24.33 -7.57 12.81
C ARG A 27 24.33 -6.44 11.79
N GLU A 28 25.21 -5.47 11.96
CA GLU A 28 25.30 -4.31 11.06
C GLU A 28 25.70 -4.72 9.65
N GLU A 29 26.64 -5.66 9.53
CA GLU A 29 27.07 -6.18 8.23
C GLU A 29 25.99 -7.05 7.57
N ILE A 30 25.33 -7.91 8.35
CA ILE A 30 24.18 -8.70 7.89
C ILE A 30 23.10 -7.78 7.35
N ASN A 31 22.69 -6.76 8.12
CA ASN A 31 21.67 -5.80 7.69
C ASN A 31 22.08 -5.06 6.41
N ARG A 32 23.34 -4.60 6.32
CA ARG A 32 23.85 -3.90 5.13
C ARG A 32 23.83 -4.78 3.89
N ARG A 33 24.21 -6.06 4.01
CA ARG A 33 24.18 -7.04 2.91
C ARG A 33 22.75 -7.42 2.54
N MET A 34 21.86 -7.57 3.51
CA MET A 34 20.44 -7.82 3.30
C MET A 34 19.75 -6.64 2.60
N GLN A 35 20.12 -5.39 2.90
CA GLN A 35 19.61 -4.22 2.20
C GLN A 35 20.09 -4.15 0.74
N LYS A 36 21.34 -4.56 0.46
CA LYS A 36 21.86 -4.67 -0.91
C LYS A 36 21.19 -5.80 -1.72
N ASN A 37 20.83 -6.89 -1.04
CA ASN A 37 20.15 -8.05 -1.62
C ASN A 37 18.62 -8.00 -1.48
N LYS A 38 18.06 -6.89 -0.96
CA LYS A 38 16.62 -6.63 -1.01
C LYS A 38 16.28 -6.37 -2.47
N SER A 39 16.12 -7.46 -3.22
CA SER A 39 15.36 -7.46 -4.46
C SER A 39 14.04 -6.75 -4.19
N LYS A 40 13.59 -5.98 -5.17
CA LYS A 40 12.31 -5.26 -5.27
C LYS A 40 11.04 -6.05 -4.89
N THR A 41 11.17 -7.30 -4.43
CA THR A 41 10.13 -8.31 -4.25
C THR A 41 9.38 -8.21 -2.92
N ASP A 42 9.99 -7.66 -1.87
CA ASP A 42 9.33 -7.57 -0.55
C ASP A 42 8.57 -6.26 -0.34
N TYR A 43 8.75 -5.29 -1.24
CA TYR A 43 7.97 -4.06 -1.25
C TYR A 43 6.78 -4.26 -2.19
N VAL A 44 5.62 -4.57 -1.61
CA VAL A 44 4.35 -4.52 -2.34
C VAL A 44 3.91 -3.05 -2.39
N PRO A 45 3.81 -2.42 -3.56
CA PRO A 45 3.25 -1.08 -3.68
C PRO A 45 1.83 -1.09 -3.13
N PHE A 46 1.48 -0.12 -2.29
CA PHE A 46 0.10 0.08 -1.86
C PHE A 46 -0.72 0.56 -3.06
N ASP A 47 -1.57 -0.31 -3.62
CA ASP A 47 -2.60 0.09 -4.58
C ASP A 47 -3.92 0.29 -3.83
N PRO A 48 -4.46 1.52 -3.77
CA PRO A 48 -5.77 1.78 -3.19
C PRO A 48 -6.89 0.97 -3.87
N ALA A 49 -6.69 0.48 -5.10
CA ALA A 49 -7.65 -0.39 -5.78
C ALA A 49 -7.84 -1.74 -5.07
N ASP A 50 -6.87 -2.20 -4.28
CA ASP A 50 -6.96 -3.46 -3.53
C ASP A 50 -7.87 -3.37 -2.30
N TYR A 51 -8.28 -2.15 -1.91
CA TYR A 51 -9.01 -1.89 -0.67
C TYR A 51 -10.28 -1.05 -0.87
N ILE A 52 -10.52 -0.55 -2.09
CA ILE A 52 -11.58 0.43 -2.36
C ILE A 52 -12.36 0.01 -3.59
N ASP A 53 -13.55 -0.55 -3.34
CA ASP A 53 -14.48 -0.94 -4.39
C ASP A 53 -15.14 0.27 -5.08
N ASN A 54 -15.24 1.39 -4.37
CA ASN A 54 -15.93 2.56 -4.88
C ASN A 54 -15.04 3.35 -5.88
N PRO A 55 -15.45 3.46 -7.15
CA PRO A 55 -14.63 4.10 -8.18
C PRO A 55 -14.48 5.62 -8.00
N ILE A 56 -15.40 6.28 -7.28
CA ILE A 56 -15.28 7.71 -6.93
C ILE A 56 -14.16 7.91 -5.91
N ALA A 57 -14.17 7.11 -4.84
CA ALA A 57 -13.15 7.16 -3.81
C ALA A 57 -11.76 6.85 -4.39
N LEU A 58 -11.68 5.85 -5.27
CA LEU A 58 -10.46 5.50 -5.98
C LEU A 58 -9.95 6.67 -6.85
N ALA A 59 -10.84 7.30 -7.63
CA ALA A 59 -10.48 8.46 -8.45
C ALA A 59 -10.00 9.65 -7.60
N ARG A 60 -10.64 9.90 -6.46
CA ARG A 60 -10.26 10.93 -5.50
C ARG A 60 -8.86 10.71 -4.93
N ILE A 61 -8.56 9.47 -4.50
CA ILE A 61 -7.27 9.11 -3.91
C ILE A 61 -6.17 9.17 -4.97
N LYS A 62 -6.43 8.69 -6.19
CA LYS A 62 -5.51 8.83 -7.31
C LYS A 62 -5.22 10.29 -7.67
N ALA A 63 -6.18 11.18 -7.47
CA ALA A 63 -6.01 12.63 -7.64
C ALA A 63 -5.36 13.33 -6.43
N GLY A 64 -5.19 12.64 -5.30
CA GLY A 64 -4.55 13.17 -4.09
C GLY A 64 -5.33 14.27 -3.37
N ILE A 65 -6.66 14.34 -3.56
CA ILE A 65 -7.50 15.38 -2.95
C ILE A 65 -8.37 14.84 -1.80
N THR A 66 -8.79 15.74 -0.92
CA THR A 66 -9.69 15.41 0.19
C THR A 66 -11.16 15.35 -0.25
N GLN A 67 -12.03 14.76 0.58
CA GLN A 67 -13.47 14.75 0.32
C GLN A 67 -14.06 16.17 0.30
N GLU A 68 -13.54 17.08 1.13
CA GLU A 68 -13.97 18.48 1.16
C GLU A 68 -13.59 19.23 -0.13
N GLU A 69 -12.39 18.97 -0.65
CA GLU A 69 -11.94 19.57 -1.91
C GLU A 69 -12.77 19.06 -3.10
N LEU A 70 -13.06 17.75 -3.14
CA LEU A 70 -13.97 17.20 -4.15
C LEU A 70 -15.36 17.82 -4.04
N ALA A 71 -15.88 17.97 -2.81
CA ALA A 71 -17.17 18.59 -2.54
C ALA A 71 -17.21 20.04 -3.05
N LYS A 72 -16.17 20.84 -2.78
CA LYS A 72 -16.03 22.21 -3.29
C LYS A 72 -16.03 22.26 -4.82
N ARG A 73 -15.25 21.39 -5.49
CA ARG A 73 -15.18 21.33 -6.96
C ARG A 73 -16.50 20.90 -7.61
N MET A 74 -17.27 20.06 -6.93
CA MET A 74 -18.58 19.59 -7.40
C MET A 74 -19.75 20.47 -6.97
N ASN A 75 -19.50 21.51 -6.17
CA ASN A 75 -20.50 22.34 -5.50
C ASN A 75 -21.53 21.49 -4.72
N MET A 76 -21.01 20.55 -3.92
CA MET A 76 -21.77 19.61 -3.09
C MET A 76 -21.30 19.69 -1.64
N THR A 77 -22.03 19.05 -0.72
CA THR A 77 -21.61 18.95 0.68
C THR A 77 -20.65 17.77 0.88
N GLN A 78 -19.74 17.88 1.84
CA GLN A 78 -18.81 16.79 2.18
C GLN A 78 -19.56 15.53 2.64
N ALA A 79 -20.68 15.69 3.35
CA ALA A 79 -21.57 14.58 3.72
C ALA A 79 -22.15 13.85 2.50
N TYR A 80 -22.47 14.56 1.42
CA TYR A 80 -22.95 13.94 0.18
C TYR A 80 -21.83 13.14 -0.51
N ILE A 81 -20.60 13.67 -0.54
CA ILE A 81 -19.42 12.95 -1.05
C ILE A 81 -19.13 11.69 -0.22
N SER A 82 -19.21 11.78 1.12
CA SER A 82 -19.06 10.62 2.00
C SER A 82 -20.11 9.55 1.72
N LYS A 83 -21.38 9.95 1.53
CA LYS A 83 -22.47 9.03 1.20
C LYS A 83 -22.25 8.32 -0.13
N ILE A 84 -21.82 9.01 -1.18
CA ILE A 84 -21.59 8.38 -2.49
C ILE A 84 -20.34 7.50 -2.51
N GLU A 85 -19.32 7.78 -1.70
CA GLU A 85 -18.12 6.95 -1.54
C GLU A 85 -18.41 5.67 -0.73
N ALA A 86 -19.41 5.71 0.16
CA ALA A 86 -19.86 4.56 0.94
C ALA A 86 -20.90 3.67 0.22
N GLN A 87 -21.39 4.07 -0.95
CA GLN A 87 -22.34 3.28 -1.74
C GLN A 87 -21.63 2.25 -2.63
N ASP A 88 -22.16 1.02 -2.69
CA ASP A 88 -21.63 -0.04 -3.56
C ASP A 88 -21.84 0.22 -5.05
N LYS A 89 -22.91 0.96 -5.38
CA LYS A 89 -23.31 1.23 -6.77
C LYS A 89 -23.26 2.72 -7.07
N VAL A 90 -22.34 3.10 -7.94
CA VAL A 90 -22.22 4.47 -8.46
C VAL A 90 -22.75 4.53 -9.89
N THR A 91 -23.62 5.48 -10.18
CA THR A 91 -24.13 5.71 -11.55
C THR A 91 -23.04 6.28 -12.45
N ALA A 92 -22.94 5.79 -13.70
CA ALA A 92 -21.96 6.27 -14.69
C ALA A 92 -21.96 7.81 -14.89
N LYS A 93 -23.14 8.43 -14.82
CA LYS A 93 -23.30 9.90 -14.89
C LYS A 93 -22.57 10.62 -13.76
N MET A 94 -22.58 10.06 -12.55
CA MET A 94 -21.91 10.65 -11.39
C MET A 94 -20.39 10.51 -11.52
N LEU A 95 -19.93 9.35 -11.99
CA LEU A 95 -18.51 9.08 -12.23
C LEU A 95 -17.92 10.01 -13.29
N GLN A 96 -18.65 10.28 -14.38
CA GLN A 96 -18.24 11.28 -15.37
C GLN A 96 -18.15 12.68 -14.77
N LYS A 97 -19.13 13.08 -13.94
CA LYS A 97 -19.13 14.39 -13.29
C LYS A 97 -17.95 14.56 -12.34
N VAL A 98 -17.61 13.51 -11.57
CA VAL A 98 -16.41 13.47 -10.72
C VAL A 98 -15.15 13.62 -11.58
N LYS A 99 -15.01 12.84 -12.65
CA LYS A 99 -13.85 12.91 -13.54
C LYS A 99 -13.65 14.31 -14.11
N SER A 100 -14.71 14.95 -14.60
CA SER A 100 -14.65 16.34 -15.08
C SER A 100 -14.31 17.35 -14.00
N ALA A 101 -14.70 17.12 -12.74
CA ALA A 101 -14.34 17.98 -11.62
C ALA A 101 -12.87 17.79 -11.18
N LEU A 102 -12.29 16.60 -11.39
CA LEU A 102 -10.89 16.30 -11.12
C LEU A 102 -9.95 16.86 -12.20
N GLU A 103 -10.38 16.89 -13.47
CA GLU A 103 -9.59 17.39 -14.61
C GLU A 103 -9.53 18.92 -14.69
N LYS A 104 -10.48 19.63 -14.08
CA LYS A 104 -10.42 21.09 -13.93
C LYS A 104 -9.39 21.43 -12.84
N LYS A 105 -8.16 21.73 -13.25
CA LYS A 105 -7.12 22.34 -12.41
C LYS A 105 -7.45 23.80 -12.11
#